data_AF-A0A819QLF4-F1
#
_entry.id   AF-A0A819QLF4-F1
#
_cell.length_a   1.000
_cell.length_b   1.000
_cell.length_c   1.000
_cell.angle_alpha   90.00
_cell.angle_beta   90.00
_cell.angle_gamma   90.00
#
_symmetry.space_group_name_H-M   'P 1'
#
loop_
_entity.id
_entity.type
_entity.pdbx_description
1 polymer ?
#
loop_
_entity_poly.entity_id
_entity_poly.type
_entity_poly.pdbx_seq_one_letter_code
_entity_poly.pdbx_strand_id
1 'polypeptide(L)'
;MAHKCSLERAQVFRKRGEHEQSKQAFNTRSTKYQEESDDEYSVLNFYNKDVGNSTITDAPSYDKHNNPTGRNYDLGKDGAFKDYSILIGRFYLLSEFTDEAMQIPIDALKSKGFQVTYVKSENECMTELKTNHHQIVWIISAATIENNTFTSTLTSFHSSGGAILLFADNVPYVSHASEFLQRKFGITLTGEYFGDKTLTFKENGYLQAGFYGQHEIFTGIQNLYEGITICHPVYPTTGSKSALINVATATDGSPNIALYDPPAFSTEGRLALDCGFTKLFCKWDSAGTARYIVNVSCWLLGIEKRLKSTKRDRK
;
A
#
# COMPACT_ATOMS: atom_id res chain seq x y z
N MET A 1 41.73 51.69 39.47
CA MET A 1 40.45 51.83 38.72
C MET A 1 40.46 51.12 37.36
N ALA A 2 41.19 50.00 37.17
CA ALA A 2 41.27 49.31 35.88
C ALA A 2 40.71 47.87 35.88
N HIS A 3 40.15 47.39 36.99
CA HIS A 3 39.68 46.01 37.11
C HIS A 3 38.15 45.82 37.09
N LYS A 4 37.37 46.92 37.07
CA LYS A 4 35.89 46.87 37.00
C LYS A 4 35.33 46.95 35.56
N CYS A 5 36.15 47.30 34.56
CA CYS A 5 35.67 47.53 33.19
C CYS A 5 35.70 46.26 32.28
N SER A 6 36.42 45.20 32.66
CA SER A 6 36.50 43.97 31.84
C SER A 6 35.40 42.93 32.14
N LEU A 7 34.79 42.96 33.33
CA LEU A 7 33.75 41.99 33.73
C LEU A 7 32.36 42.34 33.18
N GLU A 8 32.03 43.62 33.00
CA GLU A 8 30.73 44.03 32.42
C GLU A 8 30.64 43.76 30.90
N ARG A 9 31.76 43.84 30.17
CA ARG A 9 31.78 43.50 28.74
C ARG A 9 31.60 42.00 28.48
N ALA A 10 32.11 41.13 29.34
CA ALA A 10 31.97 39.68 29.19
C ALA A 10 30.53 39.18 29.44
N GLN A 11 29.76 39.83 30.33
CA GLN A 11 28.36 39.47 30.59
C GLN A 11 27.40 39.93 29.48
N VAL A 12 27.69 41.06 28.81
CA VAL A 12 26.88 41.56 27.68
C VAL A 12 27.05 40.69 26.43
N PHE A 13 28.26 40.18 26.15
CA PHE A 13 28.50 39.27 25.03
C PHE A 13 27.86 37.87 25.23
N ARG A 14 27.85 37.33 26.47
CA ARG A 14 27.14 36.07 26.79
C ARG A 14 25.62 36.20 26.61
N LYS A 15 25.02 37.29 27.11
CA LYS A 15 23.57 37.54 26.95
C LYS A 15 23.14 37.75 25.49
N ARG A 16 24.00 38.32 24.63
CA ARG A 16 23.71 38.43 23.18
C ARG A 16 23.76 37.08 22.47
N GLY A 17 24.75 36.23 22.78
CA GLY A 17 24.86 34.88 22.21
C GLY A 17 23.70 33.96 22.60
N GLU A 18 23.23 34.03 23.85
CA GLU A 18 22.06 33.28 24.33
C GLU A 18 20.75 33.76 23.67
N HIS A 19 20.62 35.07 23.40
CA HIS A 19 19.43 35.63 22.76
C HIS A 19 19.37 35.32 21.24
N GLU A 20 20.52 35.21 20.57
CA GLU A 20 20.61 34.78 19.16
C GLU A 20 20.41 33.27 19.01
N GLN A 21 20.97 32.45 19.90
CA GLN A 21 20.70 30.99 19.92
C GLN A 21 19.24 30.68 20.25
N SER A 22 18.61 31.44 21.16
CA SER A 22 17.18 31.37 21.45
C SER A 22 16.31 31.76 20.27
N LYS A 23 16.67 32.82 19.53
CA LYS A 23 15.97 33.24 18.30
C LYS A 23 16.13 32.24 17.16
N GLN A 24 17.32 31.66 16.99
CA GLN A 24 17.55 30.58 16.01
C GLN A 24 16.76 29.33 16.40
N ALA A 25 16.79 28.90 17.66
CA ALA A 25 16.01 27.75 18.13
C ALA A 25 14.49 27.97 18.00
N PHE A 26 14.01 29.19 18.27
CA PHE A 26 12.59 29.55 18.11
C PHE A 26 12.17 29.59 16.63
N ASN A 27 12.99 30.16 15.75
CA ASN A 27 12.73 30.13 14.31
C ASN A 27 12.73 28.71 13.75
N THR A 28 13.72 27.89 14.10
CA THR A 28 13.80 26.49 13.64
C THR A 28 12.61 25.67 14.14
N ARG A 29 12.13 25.95 15.36
CA ARG A 29 10.96 25.28 15.93
C ARG A 29 9.66 25.76 15.24
N SER A 30 9.53 27.04 14.97
CA SER A 30 8.37 27.61 14.26
C SER A 30 8.28 27.13 12.81
N THR A 31 9.40 27.07 12.09
CA THR A 31 9.43 26.54 10.71
C THR A 31 9.14 25.04 10.67
N LYS A 32 9.61 24.28 11.66
CA LYS A 32 9.30 22.85 11.76
C LYS A 32 7.81 22.60 11.99
N TYR A 33 7.16 23.39 12.87
CA TYR A 33 5.72 23.31 13.08
C TYR A 33 4.91 23.70 11.84
N GLN A 34 5.34 24.72 11.10
CA GLN A 34 4.68 25.11 9.85
C GLN A 34 4.85 24.06 8.75
N GLU A 35 6.03 23.44 8.62
CA GLU A 35 6.26 22.36 7.65
C GLU A 35 5.46 21.10 7.95
N GLU A 36 5.36 20.70 9.23
CA GLU A 36 4.53 19.56 9.66
C GLU A 36 3.04 19.83 9.42
N SER A 37 2.56 21.06 9.69
CA SER A 37 1.15 21.41 9.43
C SER A 37 0.81 21.48 7.94
N ASP A 38 1.74 21.95 7.10
CA ASP A 38 1.53 22.02 5.65
C ASP A 38 1.57 20.63 4.99
N ASP A 39 2.41 19.73 5.50
CA ASP A 39 2.46 18.33 5.05
C ASP A 39 1.15 17.62 5.37
N GLU A 40 0.65 17.77 6.60
CA GLU A 40 -0.63 17.20 7.03
C GLU A 40 -1.79 17.74 6.18
N TYR A 41 -1.85 19.05 5.95
CA TYR A 41 -2.86 19.67 5.06
C TYR A 41 -2.77 19.15 3.62
N SER A 42 -1.57 18.84 3.13
CA SER A 42 -1.38 18.35 1.76
C SER A 42 -1.82 16.89 1.58
N VAL A 43 -1.62 16.03 2.59
CA VAL A 43 -2.07 14.63 2.57
C VAL A 43 -3.59 14.54 2.64
N LEU A 44 -4.25 15.45 3.38
CA LEU A 44 -5.71 15.52 3.45
C LEU A 44 -6.37 15.75 2.08
N ASN A 45 -5.65 16.22 1.06
CA ASN A 45 -6.20 16.33 -0.31
C ASN A 45 -6.35 14.97 -1.01
N PHE A 46 -5.68 13.93 -0.51
CA PHE A 46 -5.70 12.58 -1.11
C PHE A 46 -6.68 11.64 -0.45
N TYR A 47 -6.93 11.79 0.85
CA TYR A 47 -7.73 10.84 1.62
C TYR A 47 -9.08 11.41 2.07
N ASN A 48 -10.08 10.53 2.17
CA ASN A 48 -11.39 10.86 2.75
C ASN A 48 -11.31 11.00 4.28
N LYS A 49 -12.38 11.47 4.92
CA LYS A 49 -12.40 11.72 6.37
C LYS A 49 -12.29 10.45 7.24
N ASP A 50 -12.70 9.30 6.71
CA ASP A 50 -12.86 8.06 7.46
C ASP A 50 -11.62 7.15 7.42
N VAL A 51 -10.43 7.70 7.16
CA VAL A 51 -9.17 6.93 7.02
C VAL A 51 -8.99 5.91 8.14
N GLY A 52 -8.81 4.65 7.76
CA GLY A 52 -8.63 3.53 8.66
C GLY A 52 -9.93 3.00 9.27
N ASN A 53 -11.03 3.74 9.27
CA ASN A 53 -12.25 3.29 9.94
C ASN A 53 -13.00 2.25 9.12
N SER A 54 -12.99 0.99 9.56
CA SER A 54 -13.79 -0.10 9.02
C SER A 54 -15.26 -0.07 9.49
N THR A 55 -15.52 0.48 10.68
CA THR A 55 -16.85 0.53 11.33
C THR A 55 -17.49 1.91 11.18
N ILE A 56 -18.00 2.19 9.97
CA ILE A 56 -18.73 3.42 9.70
C ILE A 56 -20.19 3.18 10.06
N THR A 57 -20.72 3.93 11.04
CA THR A 57 -22.09 3.78 11.55
C THR A 57 -23.03 4.91 11.13
N ASP A 58 -22.48 6.05 10.71
CA ASP A 58 -23.20 7.24 10.28
C ASP A 58 -23.46 7.29 8.75
N ALA A 59 -23.17 6.21 8.03
CA ALA A 59 -23.45 6.15 6.60
C ALA A 59 -24.96 6.12 6.32
N PRO A 60 -25.44 6.81 5.27
CA PRO A 60 -26.87 6.88 4.95
C PRO A 60 -27.44 5.56 4.44
N SER A 61 -26.58 4.68 3.90
CA SER A 61 -26.97 3.37 3.38
C SER A 61 -25.79 2.40 3.34
N TYR A 62 -26.13 1.11 3.35
CA TYR A 62 -25.19 -0.01 3.34
C TYR A 62 -25.58 -1.00 2.22
N ASP A 63 -24.60 -1.70 1.67
CA ASP A 63 -24.82 -2.76 0.70
C ASP A 63 -25.35 -4.04 1.39
N LYS A 64 -25.63 -5.08 0.58
CA LYS A 64 -26.08 -6.39 1.09
C LYS A 64 -25.06 -7.12 1.98
N HIS A 65 -23.84 -6.59 2.08
CA HIS A 65 -22.74 -7.10 2.88
C HIS A 65 -22.42 -6.20 4.07
N ASN A 66 -23.29 -5.25 4.41
CA ASN A 66 -23.11 -4.28 5.50
C ASN A 66 -21.88 -3.36 5.34
N ASN A 67 -21.38 -3.16 4.12
CA ASN A 67 -20.41 -2.11 3.86
C ASN A 67 -21.15 -0.81 3.53
N PRO A 68 -20.69 0.37 4.00
CA PRO A 68 -21.30 1.65 3.66
C PRO A 68 -21.26 1.87 2.15
N THR A 69 -22.34 2.36 1.55
CA THR A 69 -22.39 2.63 0.10
C THR A 69 -21.81 4.00 -0.22
N GLY A 70 -21.11 4.13 -1.36
CA GLY A 70 -20.55 5.40 -1.82
C GLY A 70 -19.03 5.49 -1.67
N ARG A 71 -18.40 6.31 -2.52
CA ARG A 71 -16.93 6.41 -2.65
C ARG A 71 -16.28 7.36 -1.64
N ASN A 72 -17.08 8.14 -0.92
CA ASN A 72 -16.61 8.98 0.18
C ASN A 72 -16.17 8.17 1.41
N TYR A 73 -16.45 6.86 1.41
CA TYR A 73 -16.01 5.90 2.43
C TYR A 73 -14.82 5.04 1.98
N ASP A 74 -14.28 5.29 0.79
CA ASP A 74 -13.01 4.70 0.38
C ASP A 74 -11.85 5.44 1.09
N LEU A 75 -10.66 4.87 1.12
CA LEU A 75 -9.46 5.55 1.62
C LEU A 75 -9.16 6.80 0.79
N GLY A 76 -9.07 6.64 -0.52
CA GLY A 76 -8.71 7.70 -1.46
C GLY A 76 -9.90 8.51 -1.98
N LYS A 77 -9.71 9.83 -2.11
CA LYS A 77 -10.63 10.74 -2.79
C LYS A 77 -10.64 10.50 -4.29
N ASP A 78 -11.81 10.67 -4.90
CA ASP A 78 -11.96 10.60 -6.35
C ASP A 78 -11.12 11.70 -7.04
N GLY A 79 -10.45 11.35 -8.14
CA GLY A 79 -9.61 12.27 -8.92
C GLY A 79 -8.33 12.78 -8.25
N ALA A 80 -8.05 12.43 -6.99
CA ALA A 80 -6.88 12.96 -6.28
C ALA A 80 -5.53 12.46 -6.81
N PHE A 81 -5.51 11.34 -7.55
CA PHE A 81 -4.29 10.62 -7.93
C PHE A 81 -3.88 10.78 -9.39
N LYS A 82 -4.32 11.87 -10.06
CA LYS A 82 -4.12 12.14 -11.50
C LYS A 82 -2.67 12.15 -12.00
N ASP A 83 -1.73 12.48 -11.12
CA ASP A 83 -0.31 12.60 -11.44
C ASP A 83 0.47 11.30 -11.19
N TYR A 84 -0.24 10.22 -10.85
CA TYR A 84 0.36 8.94 -10.50
C TYR A 84 -0.13 7.82 -11.42
N SER A 85 0.76 6.87 -11.68
CA SER A 85 0.52 5.78 -12.61
C SER A 85 0.71 4.40 -11.99
N ILE A 86 -0.17 3.48 -12.40
CA ILE A 86 -0.18 2.07 -12.03
C ILE A 86 0.05 1.24 -13.30
N LEU A 87 1.01 0.33 -13.24
CA LEU A 87 1.19 -0.74 -14.22
C LEU A 87 0.49 -2.01 -13.72
N ILE A 88 -0.32 -2.66 -14.55
CA ILE A 88 -0.93 -3.94 -14.23
C ILE A 88 -0.42 -5.00 -15.20
N GLY A 89 0.33 -5.97 -14.70
CA GLY A 89 0.70 -7.19 -15.43
C GLY A 89 -0.24 -8.33 -15.07
N ARG A 90 -1.10 -8.75 -16.01
CA ARG A 90 -1.92 -9.96 -15.86
C ARG A 90 -1.27 -11.12 -16.60
N PHE A 91 -0.71 -12.06 -15.85
CA PHE A 91 -0.06 -13.25 -16.44
C PHE A 91 -0.91 -14.52 -16.28
N TYR A 92 -1.95 -14.48 -15.46
CA TYR A 92 -3.02 -15.46 -15.51
C TYR A 92 -3.90 -15.21 -16.75
N LEU A 93 -3.77 -16.05 -17.76
CA LEU A 93 -4.42 -15.88 -19.08
C LEU A 93 -5.47 -16.96 -19.39
N LEU A 94 -6.06 -17.59 -18.37
CA LEU A 94 -7.17 -18.51 -18.60
C LEU A 94 -8.43 -17.76 -19.06
N SER A 95 -9.29 -18.46 -19.80
CA SER A 95 -10.44 -17.90 -20.53
C SER A 95 -11.45 -17.19 -19.64
N GLU A 96 -11.51 -17.52 -18.35
CA GLU A 96 -12.45 -16.94 -17.41
C GLU A 96 -12.03 -15.52 -17.00
N PHE A 97 -10.74 -15.19 -17.07
CA PHE A 97 -10.24 -13.87 -16.72
C PHE A 97 -10.05 -13.02 -17.98
N THR A 98 -11.15 -12.48 -18.50
CA THR A 98 -11.16 -11.71 -19.76
C THR A 98 -10.66 -10.27 -19.59
N ASP A 99 -10.38 -9.60 -20.72
CA ASP A 99 -10.00 -8.18 -20.72
C ASP A 99 -11.15 -7.29 -20.24
N GLU A 100 -12.40 -7.66 -20.53
CA GLU A 100 -13.60 -6.98 -20.02
C GLU A 100 -13.69 -7.10 -18.49
N ALA A 101 -13.39 -8.27 -17.93
CA ALA A 101 -13.34 -8.46 -16.48
C ALA A 101 -12.26 -7.59 -15.83
N MET A 102 -11.10 -7.42 -16.49
CA MET A 102 -10.04 -6.51 -16.04
C MET A 102 -10.40 -5.02 -16.18
N GLN A 103 -11.31 -4.66 -17.08
CA GLN A 103 -11.69 -3.26 -17.25
C GLN A 103 -12.36 -2.70 -15.99
N ILE A 104 -13.05 -3.54 -15.22
CA ILE A 104 -13.76 -3.16 -13.99
C ILE A 104 -12.80 -2.63 -12.90
N PRO A 105 -11.75 -3.36 -12.46
CA PRO A 105 -10.76 -2.81 -11.54
C PRO A 105 -10.01 -1.60 -12.12
N ILE A 106 -9.72 -1.60 -13.44
CA ILE A 106 -9.06 -0.46 -14.10
C ILE A 106 -9.90 0.81 -13.97
N ASP A 107 -11.21 0.74 -14.21
CA ASP A 107 -12.11 1.88 -14.12
C ASP A 107 -12.28 2.36 -12.67
N ALA A 108 -12.29 1.44 -11.70
CA ALA A 108 -12.28 1.79 -10.29
C ALA A 108 -11.04 2.61 -9.91
N LEU A 109 -9.86 2.24 -10.38
CA LEU A 109 -8.62 3.00 -10.17
C LEU A 109 -8.63 4.36 -10.88
N LYS A 110 -9.07 4.40 -12.14
CA LYS A 110 -9.22 5.65 -12.90
C LYS A 110 -10.17 6.63 -12.22
N SER A 111 -11.18 6.13 -11.51
CA SER A 111 -12.09 6.99 -10.73
C SER A 111 -11.39 7.74 -9.60
N LYS A 112 -10.29 7.19 -9.06
CA LYS A 112 -9.39 7.85 -8.11
C LYS A 112 -8.40 8.79 -8.80
N GLY A 113 -8.32 8.76 -10.12
CA GLY A 113 -7.46 9.60 -10.95
C GLY A 113 -6.22 8.87 -11.48
N PHE A 114 -5.92 7.66 -11.03
CA PHE A 114 -4.73 6.95 -11.50
C PHE A 114 -4.71 6.78 -13.02
N GLN A 115 -3.53 6.98 -13.61
CA GLN A 115 -3.25 6.57 -14.98
C GLN A 115 -2.88 5.09 -14.97
N VAL A 116 -3.58 4.26 -15.74
CA VAL A 116 -3.40 2.80 -15.70
C VAL A 116 -2.90 2.28 -17.03
N THR A 117 -1.73 1.63 -17.01
CA THR A 117 -1.21 0.83 -18.12
C THR A 117 -1.45 -0.64 -17.82
N TYR A 118 -1.99 -1.37 -18.79
CA TYR A 118 -2.37 -2.77 -18.65
C TYR A 118 -1.69 -3.62 -19.72
N VAL A 119 -0.97 -4.66 -19.29
CA VAL A 119 -0.18 -5.55 -20.16
C VAL A 119 -0.43 -7.01 -19.80
N LYS A 120 -0.18 -7.90 -20.77
CA LYS A 120 -0.46 -9.35 -20.65
C LYS A 120 0.78 -10.24 -20.78
N SER A 121 1.95 -9.65 -21.05
CA SER A 121 3.21 -10.39 -21.13
C SER A 121 4.26 -9.84 -20.18
N GLU A 122 5.14 -10.72 -19.71
CA GLU A 122 6.26 -10.35 -18.84
C GLU A 122 7.20 -9.36 -19.53
N ASN A 123 7.42 -9.51 -20.84
CA ASN A 123 8.31 -8.65 -21.62
C ASN A 123 7.78 -7.21 -21.74
N GLU A 124 6.48 -7.03 -22.00
CA GLU A 124 5.84 -5.70 -22.00
C GLU A 124 5.90 -5.09 -20.61
N CYS A 125 5.56 -5.85 -19.57
CA CYS A 125 5.63 -5.39 -18.18
C CYS A 125 7.04 -4.92 -17.82
N MET A 126 8.06 -5.70 -18.14
CA MET A 126 9.46 -5.31 -17.93
C MET A 126 9.87 -4.07 -18.73
N THR A 127 9.31 -3.85 -19.90
CA THR A 127 9.57 -2.66 -20.72
C THR A 127 9.00 -1.43 -20.04
N GLU A 128 7.74 -1.50 -19.59
CA GLU A 128 7.07 -0.44 -18.83
C GLU A 128 7.77 -0.15 -17.50
N LEU A 129 8.18 -1.17 -16.74
CA LEU A 129 8.92 -0.99 -15.49
C LEU A 129 10.22 -0.20 -15.68
N LYS A 130 10.91 -0.38 -16.82
CA LYS A 130 12.17 0.32 -17.12
C LYS A 130 11.99 1.79 -17.52
N THR A 131 10.77 2.22 -17.84
CA THR A 131 10.50 3.64 -18.14
C THR A 131 10.59 4.54 -16.90
N ASN A 132 10.48 3.96 -15.70
CA ASN A 132 10.33 4.67 -14.42
C ASN A 132 9.10 5.61 -14.36
N HIS A 133 8.12 5.44 -15.24
CA HIS A 133 6.90 6.26 -15.24
C HIS A 133 5.86 5.81 -14.19
N HIS A 134 5.88 4.52 -13.83
CA HIS A 134 4.92 3.93 -12.90
C HIS A 134 5.40 4.00 -11.45
N GLN A 135 4.50 4.29 -10.51
CA GLN A 135 4.81 4.31 -9.07
C GLN A 135 4.37 3.03 -8.38
N ILE A 136 3.38 2.34 -8.94
CA ILE A 136 2.83 1.10 -8.43
C ILE A 136 2.81 0.08 -9.57
N VAL A 137 3.13 -1.17 -9.28
CA VAL A 137 2.89 -2.29 -10.18
C VAL A 137 2.02 -3.34 -9.49
N TRP A 138 1.02 -3.85 -10.21
CA TRP A 138 0.27 -5.04 -9.83
C TRP A 138 0.74 -6.23 -10.64
N ILE A 139 1.00 -7.35 -9.97
CA ILE A 139 1.38 -8.60 -10.59
C ILE A 139 0.34 -9.65 -10.26
N ILE A 140 -0.45 -10.05 -11.27
CA ILE A 140 -1.39 -11.17 -11.16
C ILE A 140 -0.67 -12.42 -11.65
N SER A 141 -0.31 -13.27 -10.70
CA SER A 141 0.59 -14.41 -10.89
C SER A 141 0.01 -15.47 -11.83
N ALA A 142 0.88 -16.04 -12.67
CA ALA A 142 0.60 -17.23 -13.47
C ALA A 142 1.16 -18.51 -12.82
N ALA A 143 0.93 -19.64 -13.51
CA ALA A 143 1.48 -20.94 -13.15
C ALA A 143 3.01 -21.02 -13.27
N THR A 144 3.60 -20.25 -14.18
CA THR A 144 5.03 -20.26 -14.50
C THR A 144 5.52 -18.84 -14.75
N ILE A 145 6.83 -18.63 -14.65
CA ILE A 145 7.50 -17.41 -15.13
C ILE A 145 8.20 -17.78 -16.44
N GLU A 146 7.92 -17.07 -17.52
CA GLU A 146 8.47 -17.34 -18.85
C GLU A 146 9.83 -16.67 -19.05
N ASN A 147 10.02 -15.47 -18.50
CA ASN A 147 11.24 -14.68 -18.58
C ASN A 147 12.01 -14.72 -17.26
N ASN A 148 13.14 -15.42 -17.25
CA ASN A 148 13.98 -15.58 -16.06
C ASN A 148 14.58 -14.28 -15.47
N THR A 149 14.53 -13.17 -16.21
CA THR A 149 14.97 -11.84 -15.75
C THR A 149 13.83 -10.99 -15.18
N PHE A 150 12.59 -11.46 -15.26
CA PHE A 150 11.40 -10.75 -14.78
C PHE A 150 11.53 -10.39 -13.30
N THR A 151 11.77 -11.38 -12.43
CA THR A 151 11.85 -11.15 -10.99
C THR A 151 12.96 -10.18 -10.62
N SER A 152 14.12 -10.24 -11.27
CA SER A 152 15.21 -9.29 -11.04
C SER A 152 14.79 -7.86 -11.41
N THR A 153 14.07 -7.68 -12.51
CA THR A 153 13.53 -6.37 -12.93
C THR A 153 12.53 -5.83 -11.91
N LEU A 154 11.62 -6.69 -11.43
CA LEU A 154 10.64 -6.33 -10.40
C LEU A 154 11.32 -5.99 -9.07
N THR A 155 12.37 -6.72 -8.67
CA THR A 155 13.17 -6.42 -7.47
C THR A 155 13.88 -5.07 -7.60
N SER A 156 14.42 -4.73 -8.77
CA SER A 156 15.02 -3.41 -9.01
C SER A 156 13.99 -2.28 -8.89
N PHE A 157 12.81 -2.44 -9.48
CA PHE A 157 11.70 -1.48 -9.35
C PHE A 157 11.29 -1.27 -7.89
N HIS A 158 11.15 -2.35 -7.12
CA HIS A 158 10.83 -2.25 -5.69
C HIS A 158 11.92 -1.50 -4.91
N SER A 159 13.18 -1.85 -5.17
CA SER A 159 14.33 -1.32 -4.44
C SER A 159 14.57 0.17 -4.73
N SER A 160 14.10 0.68 -5.86
CA SER A 160 14.11 2.10 -6.22
C SER A 160 12.90 2.89 -5.72
N GLY A 161 11.99 2.27 -4.96
CA GLY A 161 10.84 2.94 -4.36
C GLY A 161 9.50 2.72 -5.08
N GLY A 162 9.49 1.85 -6.09
CA GLY A 162 8.27 1.37 -6.71
C GLY A 162 7.48 0.47 -5.76
N ALA A 163 6.17 0.69 -5.63
CA ALA A 163 5.31 -0.11 -4.77
C ALA A 163 4.73 -1.31 -5.53
N ILE A 164 4.48 -2.42 -4.85
CA ILE A 164 4.04 -3.67 -5.48
C ILE A 164 2.75 -4.18 -4.83
N LEU A 165 1.77 -4.53 -5.65
CA LEU A 165 0.66 -5.40 -5.26
C LEU A 165 0.85 -6.77 -5.91
N LEU A 166 1.11 -7.79 -5.11
CA LEU A 166 1.20 -9.17 -5.55
C LEU A 166 -0.15 -9.85 -5.37
N PHE A 167 -0.70 -10.32 -6.47
CA PHE A 167 -1.86 -11.19 -6.50
C PHE A 167 -1.40 -12.62 -6.77
N ALA A 168 -1.73 -13.50 -5.84
CA ALA A 168 -1.57 -14.94 -5.98
C ALA A 168 -2.91 -15.65 -5.78
N ASP A 169 -2.94 -16.93 -6.10
CA ASP A 169 -4.09 -17.81 -5.90
C ASP A 169 -3.53 -19.23 -5.64
N ASN A 170 -4.33 -20.29 -5.66
CA ASN A 170 -3.88 -21.65 -5.41
C ASN A 170 -2.69 -22.05 -6.30
N VAL A 171 -1.84 -22.94 -5.78
CA VAL A 171 -0.77 -23.56 -6.58
C VAL A 171 -1.39 -24.22 -7.83
N PRO A 172 -0.84 -24.01 -9.04
CA PRO A 172 0.45 -23.37 -9.34
C PRO A 172 0.43 -21.84 -9.58
N TYR A 173 -0.71 -21.15 -9.46
CA TYR A 173 -0.88 -19.72 -9.81
C TYR A 173 -0.28 -18.75 -8.79
N VAL A 174 0.90 -19.08 -8.29
CA VAL A 174 1.69 -18.34 -7.29
C VAL A 174 3.03 -17.86 -7.83
N SER A 175 3.46 -18.34 -9.00
CA SER A 175 4.88 -18.39 -9.36
C SER A 175 5.59 -17.03 -9.33
N HIS A 176 4.94 -15.97 -9.79
CA HIS A 176 5.51 -14.63 -9.78
C HIS A 176 5.65 -14.06 -8.36
N ALA A 177 4.56 -14.10 -7.59
CA ALA A 177 4.56 -13.63 -6.20
C ALA A 177 5.53 -14.44 -5.33
N SER A 178 5.50 -15.77 -5.43
CA SER A 178 6.36 -16.66 -4.66
C SER A 178 7.84 -16.48 -4.99
N GLU A 179 8.21 -16.35 -6.27
CA GLU A 179 9.62 -16.15 -6.66
C GLU A 179 10.14 -14.77 -6.19
N PHE A 180 9.33 -13.71 -6.32
CA PHE A 180 9.70 -12.39 -5.79
C PHE A 180 9.89 -12.41 -4.28
N LEU A 181 8.91 -12.95 -3.54
CA LEU A 181 8.94 -13.03 -2.08
C LEU A 181 10.08 -13.92 -1.58
N GLN A 182 10.42 -14.99 -2.30
CA GLN A 182 11.52 -15.89 -1.94
C GLN A 182 12.85 -15.17 -2.07
N ARG A 183 13.08 -14.44 -3.17
CA ARG A 183 14.32 -13.66 -3.36
C ARG A 183 14.44 -12.52 -2.36
N LYS A 184 13.33 -11.86 -2.02
CA LYS A 184 13.35 -10.64 -1.21
C LYS A 184 13.34 -10.92 0.30
N PHE A 185 12.54 -11.88 0.74
CA PHE A 185 12.23 -12.12 2.14
C PHE A 185 12.41 -13.59 2.57
N GLY A 186 12.76 -14.48 1.64
CA GLY A 186 12.82 -15.92 1.90
C GLY A 186 11.44 -16.55 2.15
N ILE A 187 10.38 -15.97 1.60
CA ILE A 187 8.98 -16.42 1.75
C ILE A 187 8.54 -17.09 0.45
N THR A 188 7.91 -18.27 0.53
CA THR A 188 7.21 -18.90 -0.60
C THR A 188 5.71 -18.90 -0.37
N LEU A 189 4.94 -19.21 -1.41
CA LEU A 189 3.49 -19.40 -1.32
C LEU A 189 3.12 -20.86 -1.60
N THR A 190 2.12 -21.37 -0.88
CA THR A 190 1.55 -22.71 -1.09
C THR A 190 0.07 -22.73 -0.80
N GLY A 191 -0.61 -23.85 -1.04
CA GLY A 191 -2.01 -24.05 -0.68
C GLY A 191 -2.96 -24.02 -1.87
N GLU A 192 -4.15 -24.58 -1.62
CA GLU A 192 -5.23 -24.77 -2.58
C GLU A 192 -6.60 -24.68 -1.90
N TYR A 193 -6.70 -23.84 -0.87
CA TYR A 193 -7.89 -23.74 -0.06
C TYR A 193 -9.08 -23.22 -0.90
N PHE A 194 -10.19 -23.96 -0.87
CA PHE A 194 -11.47 -23.47 -1.39
C PHE A 194 -12.10 -22.54 -0.35
N GLY A 195 -11.91 -21.24 -0.53
CA GLY A 195 -12.52 -20.19 0.28
C GLY A 195 -13.98 -20.00 -0.06
N ASP A 196 -14.25 -18.98 -0.87
CA ASP A 196 -15.57 -18.50 -1.27
C ASP A 196 -16.43 -17.99 -0.09
N LYS A 197 -15.78 -17.35 0.90
CA LYS A 197 -16.46 -16.77 2.06
C LYS A 197 -16.10 -15.30 2.25
N THR A 198 -16.49 -14.76 3.40
CA THR A 198 -16.33 -13.36 3.74
C THR A 198 -15.57 -13.25 5.06
N LEU A 199 -14.54 -12.42 5.05
CA LEU A 199 -13.82 -11.97 6.23
C LEU A 199 -14.57 -10.81 6.86
N THR A 200 -14.65 -10.78 8.18
CA THR A 200 -15.30 -9.70 8.93
C THR A 200 -14.26 -8.84 9.64
N PHE A 201 -14.48 -7.54 9.73
CA PHE A 201 -13.64 -6.68 10.57
C PHE A 201 -13.76 -7.11 12.04
N LYS A 202 -12.61 -7.23 12.71
CA LYS A 202 -12.53 -7.34 14.16
C LYS A 202 -11.27 -6.65 14.63
N GLU A 203 -11.38 -5.83 15.68
CA GLU A 203 -10.21 -5.23 16.30
C GLU A 203 -9.23 -6.34 16.74
N ASN A 204 -7.97 -6.24 16.30
CA ASN A 204 -6.95 -7.29 16.47
C ASN A 204 -7.36 -8.69 15.93
N GLY A 205 -8.27 -8.72 14.94
CA GLY A 205 -8.80 -9.93 14.31
C GLY A 205 -7.86 -10.59 13.31
N TYR A 206 -6.77 -9.92 12.90
CA TYR A 206 -5.85 -10.36 11.85
C TYR A 206 -5.08 -11.66 12.14
N LEU A 207 -5.31 -12.32 13.28
CA LEU A 207 -4.76 -13.65 13.61
C LEU A 207 -5.86 -14.71 13.77
N GLN A 208 -7.12 -14.33 13.56
CA GLN A 208 -8.29 -15.18 13.78
C GLN A 208 -8.91 -15.53 12.44
N ALA A 209 -9.23 -16.80 12.24
CA ALA A 209 -9.82 -17.29 11.00
C ALA A 209 -11.10 -16.52 10.64
N GLY A 210 -11.20 -16.04 9.40
CA GLY A 210 -12.36 -15.29 8.92
C GLY A 210 -12.41 -13.83 9.34
N PHE A 211 -11.29 -13.27 9.82
CA PHE A 211 -11.23 -11.88 10.24
C PHE A 211 -10.03 -11.14 9.64
N TYR A 212 -10.18 -9.82 9.55
CA TYR A 212 -9.08 -8.88 9.35
C TYR A 212 -9.04 -7.85 10.46
N GLY A 213 -7.86 -7.26 10.65
CA GLY A 213 -7.60 -6.26 11.67
C GLY A 213 -7.75 -4.83 11.17
N GLN A 214 -7.46 -3.90 12.08
CA GLN A 214 -7.43 -2.47 11.78
C GLN A 214 -6.29 -2.13 10.81
N HIS A 215 -6.62 -1.60 9.62
CA HIS A 215 -5.63 -1.07 8.67
C HIS A 215 -6.29 -0.14 7.65
N GLU A 216 -5.54 0.84 7.13
CA GLU A 216 -6.04 1.85 6.16
C GLU A 216 -6.59 1.24 4.87
N ILE A 217 -6.03 0.10 4.43
CA ILE A 217 -6.52 -0.61 3.24
C ILE A 217 -7.96 -1.14 3.40
N PHE A 218 -8.45 -1.26 4.65
CA PHE A 218 -9.80 -1.70 4.97
C PHE A 218 -10.75 -0.56 5.35
N THR A 219 -10.36 0.69 5.08
CA THR A 219 -11.21 1.87 5.25
C THR A 219 -12.58 1.66 4.60
N GLY A 220 -13.65 1.83 5.38
CA GLY A 220 -15.03 1.65 4.95
C GLY A 220 -15.40 0.22 4.57
N ILE A 221 -14.62 -0.78 4.95
CA ILE A 221 -14.94 -2.20 4.72
C ILE A 221 -15.27 -2.80 6.08
N GLN A 222 -16.47 -3.36 6.21
CA GLN A 222 -16.89 -4.18 7.34
C GLN A 222 -16.78 -5.68 7.00
N ASN A 223 -17.02 -6.02 5.73
CA ASN A 223 -16.97 -7.38 5.23
C ASN A 223 -16.21 -7.42 3.90
N LEU A 224 -15.23 -8.33 3.80
CA LEU A 224 -14.35 -8.49 2.65
C LEU A 224 -14.42 -9.92 2.10
N TYR A 225 -14.64 -10.07 0.81
CA TYR A 225 -14.59 -11.37 0.14
C TYR A 225 -13.14 -11.88 0.03
N GLU A 226 -12.89 -13.13 0.45
CA GLU A 226 -11.53 -13.69 0.54
C GLU A 226 -10.98 -14.25 -0.80
N GLY A 227 -11.84 -14.47 -1.80
CA GLY A 227 -11.51 -15.19 -3.03
C GLY A 227 -12.13 -16.59 -3.05
N ILE A 228 -12.19 -17.24 -4.23
CA ILE A 228 -12.71 -18.62 -4.38
C ILE A 228 -11.64 -19.61 -3.98
N THR A 229 -10.44 -19.44 -4.50
CA THR A 229 -9.27 -20.26 -4.23
C THR A 229 -8.19 -19.39 -3.61
N ILE A 230 -7.48 -19.96 -2.63
CA ILE A 230 -6.60 -19.21 -1.74
C ILE A 230 -5.30 -20.00 -1.52
N CYS A 231 -4.17 -19.33 -1.74
CA CYS A 231 -2.87 -19.77 -1.22
C CYS A 231 -2.56 -19.08 0.11
N HIS A 232 -1.39 -19.33 0.67
CA HIS A 232 -0.89 -18.61 1.83
C HIS A 232 0.65 -18.62 1.86
N PRO A 233 1.27 -17.61 2.51
CA PRO A 233 2.71 -17.56 2.68
C PRO A 233 3.22 -18.65 3.64
N VAL A 234 4.42 -19.14 3.34
CA VAL A 234 5.22 -20.04 4.17
C VAL A 234 6.44 -19.29 4.67
N TYR A 235 6.60 -19.22 5.99
CA TYR A 235 7.68 -18.50 6.66
C TYR A 235 8.70 -19.51 7.22
N PRO A 236 9.80 -19.82 6.49
CA PRO A 236 10.76 -20.83 6.94
C PRO A 236 11.58 -20.40 8.17
N THR A 237 11.66 -19.09 8.44
CA THR A 237 12.42 -18.54 9.57
C THR A 237 11.63 -17.46 10.32
N THR A 238 11.98 -17.22 11.58
CA THR A 238 11.42 -16.08 12.34
C THR A 238 11.68 -14.74 11.65
N GLY A 239 12.83 -14.57 11.01
CA GLY A 239 13.16 -13.37 10.23
C GLY A 239 12.22 -13.15 9.04
N SER A 240 11.91 -14.20 8.29
CA SER A 240 10.93 -14.15 7.20
C SER A 240 9.52 -13.80 7.71
N LYS A 241 9.15 -14.30 8.91
CA LYS A 241 7.86 -13.99 9.54
C LYS A 241 7.73 -12.53 9.97
N SER A 242 8.83 -11.88 10.34
CA SER A 242 8.83 -10.45 10.69
C SER A 242 8.87 -9.51 9.48
N ALA A 243 9.11 -10.04 8.27
CA ALA A 243 9.23 -9.21 7.07
C ALA A 243 7.86 -8.70 6.57
N LEU A 244 6.82 -9.53 6.64
CA LEU A 244 5.46 -9.16 6.28
C LEU A 244 4.55 -9.16 7.51
N ILE A 245 3.69 -8.16 7.61
CA ILE A 245 2.67 -8.05 8.65
C ILE A 245 1.38 -8.64 8.09
N ASN A 246 0.90 -9.72 8.70
CA ASN A 246 -0.42 -10.27 8.37
C ASN A 246 -1.50 -9.29 8.85
N VAL A 247 -2.43 -8.94 7.96
CA VAL A 247 -3.55 -8.03 8.29
C VAL A 247 -4.91 -8.68 8.08
N ALA A 248 -4.97 -9.85 7.44
CA ALA A 248 -6.18 -10.65 7.30
C ALA A 248 -5.87 -12.15 7.33
N THR A 249 -6.73 -12.93 7.97
CA THR A 249 -6.63 -14.40 8.01
C THR A 249 -7.85 -15.02 7.36
N ALA A 250 -7.62 -15.87 6.36
CA ALA A 250 -8.66 -16.61 5.66
C ALA A 250 -9.46 -17.51 6.61
N THR A 251 -10.61 -17.97 6.15
CA THR A 251 -11.51 -18.79 6.97
C THR A 251 -10.97 -20.19 7.30
N ASP A 252 -9.89 -20.64 6.65
CA ASP A 252 -9.12 -21.84 7.03
C ASP A 252 -8.12 -21.60 8.16
N GLY A 253 -7.90 -20.34 8.55
CA GLY A 253 -6.92 -19.93 9.55
C GLY A 253 -5.55 -19.55 8.98
N SER A 254 -5.37 -19.58 7.65
CA SER A 254 -4.13 -19.21 6.99
C SER A 254 -4.03 -17.70 6.73
N PRO A 255 -2.83 -17.10 6.70
CA PRO A 255 -2.66 -15.69 6.30
C PRO A 255 -3.19 -15.45 4.87
N ASN A 256 -4.02 -14.42 4.69
CA ASN A 256 -4.67 -14.11 3.40
C ASN A 256 -4.14 -12.82 2.77
N ILE A 257 -4.01 -11.76 3.58
CA ILE A 257 -3.47 -10.46 3.14
C ILE A 257 -2.34 -10.08 4.07
N ALA A 258 -1.17 -9.80 3.49
CA ALA A 258 0.02 -9.41 4.23
C ALA A 258 0.69 -8.18 3.60
N LEU A 259 1.30 -7.35 4.44
CA LEU A 259 1.85 -6.05 4.03
C LEU A 259 3.31 -5.91 4.41
N TYR A 260 4.05 -5.17 3.60
CA TYR A 260 5.36 -4.64 3.91
C TYR A 260 5.28 -3.12 3.85
N ASP A 261 5.45 -2.47 5.00
CA ASP A 261 5.65 -1.03 5.08
C ASP A 261 7.12 -0.74 5.42
N PRO A 262 7.93 -0.27 4.45
CA PRO A 262 9.35 -0.06 4.67
C PRO A 262 9.58 1.04 5.72
N PRO A 263 10.63 0.93 6.55
CA PRO A 263 10.96 1.96 7.51
C PRO A 263 11.30 3.29 6.79
N ALA A 264 11.10 4.42 7.48
CA ALA A 264 11.21 5.76 6.88
C ALA A 264 12.56 6.06 6.17
N PHE A 265 13.64 5.40 6.58
CA PHE A 265 14.98 5.54 5.99
C PHE A 265 15.22 4.64 4.75
N SER A 266 14.33 3.70 4.46
CA SER A 266 14.44 2.79 3.33
C SER A 266 14.04 3.50 2.03
N THR A 267 14.73 3.17 0.93
CA THR A 267 14.34 3.61 -0.42
C THR A 267 13.24 2.75 -1.02
N GLU A 268 12.93 1.60 -0.41
CA GLU A 268 11.97 0.64 -0.96
C GLU A 268 10.54 1.18 -0.96
N GLY A 269 9.74 0.64 -1.87
CA GLY A 269 8.30 0.88 -1.93
C GLY A 269 7.53 0.03 -0.93
N ARG A 270 6.25 0.37 -0.73
CA ARG A 270 5.33 -0.50 -0.01
C ARG A 270 5.03 -1.75 -0.83
N LEU A 271 4.72 -2.84 -0.15
CA LEU A 271 4.22 -4.05 -0.80
C LEU A 271 2.98 -4.58 -0.08
N ALA A 272 2.05 -5.10 -0.87
CA ALA A 272 0.92 -5.87 -0.41
C ALA A 272 0.86 -7.20 -1.14
N LEU A 273 0.54 -8.27 -0.41
CA LEU A 273 0.26 -9.59 -0.92
C LEU A 273 -1.23 -9.89 -0.66
N ASP A 274 -1.97 -10.25 -1.70
CA ASP A 274 -3.30 -10.85 -1.63
C ASP A 274 -3.23 -12.28 -2.21
N CYS A 275 -3.66 -13.25 -1.41
CA CYS A 275 -3.54 -14.67 -1.74
C CYS A 275 -4.78 -15.28 -2.43
N GLY A 276 -5.76 -14.48 -2.86
CA GLY A 276 -6.97 -14.98 -3.54
C GLY A 276 -7.45 -14.07 -4.68
N PHE A 277 -6.71 -13.99 -5.79
CA PHE A 277 -7.01 -13.05 -6.86
C PHE A 277 -8.30 -13.32 -7.63
N THR A 278 -8.92 -14.50 -7.49
CA THR A 278 -10.25 -14.80 -8.08
C THR A 278 -11.33 -13.77 -7.74
N LYS A 279 -11.17 -13.00 -6.64
CA LYS A 279 -12.05 -11.84 -6.34
C LYS A 279 -12.03 -10.75 -7.42
N LEU A 280 -10.95 -10.64 -8.21
CA LEU A 280 -10.82 -9.62 -9.26
C LEU A 280 -11.76 -9.82 -10.45
N PHE A 281 -12.16 -11.07 -10.75
CA PHE A 281 -12.93 -11.36 -11.98
C PHE A 281 -14.13 -12.29 -11.77
N CYS A 282 -14.12 -13.18 -10.77
CA CYS A 282 -15.26 -14.06 -10.53
C CYS A 282 -16.38 -13.39 -9.74
N LYS A 283 -16.00 -12.57 -8.73
CA LYS A 283 -16.93 -12.01 -7.76
C LYS A 283 -16.56 -10.58 -7.36
N TRP A 284 -16.32 -9.72 -8.34
CA TRP A 284 -15.97 -8.30 -8.11
C TRP A 284 -16.99 -7.56 -7.23
N ASP A 285 -18.28 -7.81 -7.43
CA ASP A 285 -19.37 -7.19 -6.66
C ASP A 285 -19.65 -7.87 -5.31
N SER A 286 -18.76 -8.76 -4.86
CA SER A 286 -18.85 -9.33 -3.52
C SER A 286 -18.26 -8.40 -2.47
N ALA A 287 -18.49 -8.76 -1.21
CA ALA A 287 -18.25 -7.93 -0.03
C ALA A 287 -16.92 -7.17 -0.12
N GLY A 288 -17.00 -5.83 -0.20
CA GLY A 288 -15.85 -4.94 -0.04
C GLY A 288 -14.76 -5.01 -1.11
N THR A 289 -14.84 -5.89 -2.13
CA THR A 289 -13.73 -6.13 -3.07
C THR A 289 -13.34 -4.88 -3.85
N ALA A 290 -14.29 -4.19 -4.48
CA ALA A 290 -14.00 -2.96 -5.22
C ALA A 290 -13.32 -1.90 -4.35
N ARG A 291 -13.80 -1.72 -3.11
CA ARG A 291 -13.24 -0.76 -2.14
C ARG A 291 -11.85 -1.17 -1.68
N TYR A 292 -11.64 -2.45 -1.38
CA TYR A 292 -10.32 -2.97 -0.99
C TYR A 292 -9.27 -2.66 -2.06
N ILE A 293 -9.62 -2.91 -3.32
CA ILE A 293 -8.71 -2.74 -4.46
C ILE A 293 -8.28 -1.27 -4.66
N VAL A 294 -9.22 -0.32 -4.54
CA VAL A 294 -8.86 1.10 -4.60
C VAL A 294 -8.08 1.53 -3.36
N ASN A 295 -8.45 1.05 -2.18
CA ASN A 295 -7.79 1.42 -0.92
C ASN A 295 -6.35 0.93 -0.86
N VAL A 296 -6.09 -0.33 -1.19
CA VAL A 296 -4.73 -0.89 -1.19
C VAL A 296 -3.84 -0.13 -2.17
N SER A 297 -4.37 0.29 -3.31
CA SER A 297 -3.62 1.08 -4.30
C SER A 297 -3.31 2.50 -3.83
N CYS A 298 -4.27 3.16 -3.17
CA CYS A 298 -4.05 4.47 -2.57
C CYS A 298 -2.98 4.38 -1.47
N TRP A 299 -3.04 3.34 -0.63
CA TRP A 299 -2.06 3.10 0.44
C TRP A 299 -0.66 2.80 -0.12
N LEU A 300 -0.56 1.94 -1.14
CA LEU A 300 0.71 1.57 -1.77
C LEU A 300 1.47 2.77 -2.33
N LEU A 301 0.77 3.82 -2.76
CA LEU A 301 1.43 5.02 -3.26
C LEU A 301 2.36 5.66 -2.22
N GLY A 302 2.02 5.58 -0.93
CA GLY A 302 2.79 6.21 0.15
C GLY A 302 2.90 7.73 -0.05
N ILE A 303 1.78 8.38 -0.32
CA ILE A 303 1.73 9.79 -0.74
C ILE A 303 2.44 10.72 0.24
N GLU A 304 2.34 10.44 1.54
CA GLU A 304 3.00 11.15 2.61
C GLU A 304 4.53 11.16 2.47
N LYS A 305 5.13 10.08 1.97
CA LYS A 305 6.58 9.99 1.72
C LYS A 305 6.96 10.79 0.47
N ARG A 306 6.11 10.77 -0.56
CA ARG A 306 6.35 11.44 -1.85
C ARG A 306 6.25 12.96 -1.74
N LEU A 307 5.27 13.47 -1.01
CA LEU A 307 5.13 14.91 -0.79
C LEU A 307 6.34 15.47 0.00
N LYS A 308 6.87 14.69 0.96
CA LYS A 308 8.08 15.03 1.72
C LYS A 308 9.37 14.97 0.90
N SER A 309 9.45 14.18 -0.16
CA SER A 309 10.64 14.14 -1.03
C SER A 309 10.64 15.33 -2.00
N THR A 310 9.50 15.63 -2.64
CA THR A 310 9.40 16.74 -3.61
C THR A 310 9.74 18.11 -3.02
N LYS A 311 9.46 18.35 -1.74
CA LYS A 311 9.85 19.59 -1.05
C LYS A 311 11.36 19.68 -0.76
N ARG A 312 12.03 18.54 -0.52
CA ARG A 312 13.49 18.50 -0.30
C ARG A 312 14.27 18.82 -1.57
N ASP A 313 13.78 18.37 -2.72
CA ASP A 313 14.41 18.63 -4.02
C ASP A 313 14.23 20.09 -4.52
N ARG A 314 13.37 20.88 -3.86
CA ARG A 314 13.10 22.29 -4.19
C ARG A 314 13.82 23.30 -3.29
N LYS A 315 14.52 22.85 -2.24
CA LYS A 315 15.31 23.68 -1.33
C LYS A 315 16.79 23.58 -1.68
#